data_AF-A0A954FZB5-F1
#
_entry.id   AF-A0A954FZB5-F1
#
_cell.length_a   1.000
_cell.length_b   1.000
_cell.length_c   1.000
_cell.angle_alpha   90.00
_cell.angle_beta   90.00
_cell.angle_gamma   90.00
#
_symmetry.space_group_name_H-M   'P 1'
#
loop_
_entity.id
_entity.type
_entity.pdbx_description
1 polymer ?
#
loop_
_entity_poly.entity_id
_entity_poly.type
_entity_poly.pdbx_seq_one_letter_code
_entity_poly.pdbx_strand_id
1 'polypeptide(L)'
;SEHAVQVPEDAKQCAQELKSCREKTLKYRSKYKTYVDEFREQESKSLSVNVASVTLRANIKLGGEDPFLKSLTSYDKTIKAGTVIDRKKAELRIELEKYENLIVKRLERALQLFLVPKVQTQIPEAAVWERDLHDLLLTLQTTNSQIPRLWELHSICASFQVLMHFFDQKCKDQKYCEVVMTEMEKMEHLLKAIHGRFKRLPYPFEHSQVDITIGEFALSRTPESNNPGDLLGASESLFENLMSLNHRALGQLCLIAEQVEKLLGFEILPDFEPEAAEAEE
;
A
#
# COMPACT_ATOMS: atom_id res chain seq x y z
N SER A 1 -5.74 8.34 -20.09
CA SER A 1 -5.13 7.84 -21.33
C SER A 1 -3.92 8.67 -21.75
N GLU A 2 -2.99 9.00 -20.84
CA GLU A 2 -1.73 9.72 -21.17
C GLU A 2 -0.46 9.01 -20.67
N HIS A 3 -0.58 7.85 -20.00
CA HIS A 3 0.55 7.08 -19.46
C HIS A 3 0.47 5.60 -19.83
N ALA A 4 0.08 5.29 -21.07
CA ALA A 4 0.28 3.94 -21.59
C ALA A 4 1.78 3.75 -21.80
N VAL A 5 2.35 2.64 -21.32
CA VAL A 5 3.70 2.24 -21.71
C VAL A 5 3.69 2.07 -23.23
N GLN A 6 4.66 2.67 -23.92
CA GLN A 6 4.76 2.65 -25.38
C GLN A 6 6.04 1.94 -25.82
N VAL A 7 6.05 1.47 -27.07
CA VAL A 7 7.27 0.96 -27.71
C VAL A 7 8.32 2.08 -27.70
N PRO A 8 9.57 1.83 -27.29
CA PRO A 8 10.61 2.84 -27.24
C PRO A 8 11.05 3.23 -28.66
N GLU A 9 11.33 4.51 -28.89
CA GLU A 9 11.87 5.00 -30.16
C GLU A 9 13.24 4.38 -30.49
N ASP A 10 14.09 4.22 -29.47
CA ASP A 10 15.38 3.53 -29.56
C ASP A 10 15.46 2.39 -28.52
N ALA A 11 15.28 1.16 -28.98
CA ALA A 11 15.37 -0.03 -28.15
C ALA A 11 16.78 -0.26 -27.56
N LYS A 12 17.86 0.16 -28.24
CA LYS A 12 19.22 0.02 -27.72
C LYS A 12 19.46 0.98 -26.56
N GLN A 13 19.07 2.23 -26.73
CA GLN A 13 19.15 3.22 -25.65
C GLN A 13 18.30 2.79 -24.45
N CYS A 14 17.08 2.33 -24.69
CA CYS A 14 16.19 1.83 -23.64
C CYS A 14 16.82 0.67 -22.85
N ALA A 15 17.46 -0.29 -23.52
CA ALA A 15 18.18 -1.38 -22.87
C ALA A 15 19.40 -0.91 -22.05
N GLN A 16 20.14 0.09 -22.53
CA GLN A 16 21.24 0.70 -21.78
C GLN A 16 20.75 1.42 -20.52
N GLU A 17 19.65 2.15 -20.61
CA GLU A 17 19.02 2.82 -19.47
C GLU A 17 18.50 1.82 -18.44
N LEU A 18 17.85 0.73 -18.89
CA LEU A 18 17.42 -0.37 -18.03
C LEU A 18 18.60 -0.96 -17.25
N LYS A 19 19.70 -1.28 -17.95
CA LYS A 19 20.93 -1.78 -17.32
C LYS A 19 21.46 -0.82 -16.26
N SER A 20 21.58 0.47 -16.60
CA SER A 20 22.09 1.48 -15.65
C SER A 20 21.19 1.62 -14.42
N CYS A 21 19.87 1.60 -14.59
CA CYS A 21 18.93 1.65 -13.47
C CYS A 21 19.08 0.41 -12.59
N ARG A 22 19.16 -0.78 -13.18
CA ARG A 22 19.34 -2.05 -12.47
C ARG A 22 20.61 -2.06 -11.62
N GLU A 23 21.74 -1.63 -12.16
CA GLU A 23 23.02 -1.53 -11.43
C GLU A 23 22.94 -0.56 -10.25
N LYS A 24 22.31 0.61 -10.45
CA LYS A 24 22.12 1.60 -9.39
C LYS A 24 21.17 1.10 -8.30
N THR A 25 20.07 0.44 -8.67
CA THR A 25 19.12 -0.16 -7.71
C THR A 25 19.82 -1.17 -6.82
N LEU A 26 20.67 -2.05 -7.37
CA LEU A 26 21.46 -2.99 -6.58
C LEU A 26 22.44 -2.27 -5.66
N LYS A 27 23.19 -1.30 -6.18
CA LYS A 27 24.18 -0.53 -5.41
C LYS A 27 23.57 0.16 -4.19
N TYR A 28 22.34 0.65 -4.30
CA TYR A 28 21.70 1.44 -3.25
C TYR A 28 20.65 0.69 -2.42
N ARG A 29 20.49 -0.62 -2.64
CA ARG A 29 19.42 -1.43 -2.03
C ARG A 29 19.44 -1.41 -0.51
N SER A 30 20.62 -1.58 0.12
CA SER A 30 20.77 -1.57 1.59
C SER A 30 20.33 -0.22 2.18
N LYS A 31 20.85 0.88 1.63
CA LYS A 31 20.46 2.24 2.05
C LYS A 31 18.97 2.53 1.84
N TYR A 32 18.38 2.07 0.73
CA TYR A 32 16.95 2.20 0.50
C TYR A 32 16.13 1.45 1.56
N LYS A 33 16.55 0.23 1.92
CA LYS A 33 15.90 -0.57 2.96
C LYS A 33 15.89 0.15 4.31
N THR A 34 17.00 0.78 4.72
CA THR A 34 17.06 1.56 5.96
C THR A 34 16.00 2.67 5.99
N TYR A 35 15.86 3.45 4.90
CA TYR A 35 14.83 4.48 4.84
C TYR A 35 13.41 3.91 4.84
N VAL A 36 13.19 2.76 4.19
CA VAL A 36 11.88 2.08 4.21
C VAL A 36 11.53 1.63 5.63
N ASP A 37 12.49 1.05 6.35
CA ASP A 37 12.28 0.60 7.73
C ASP A 37 12.01 1.77 8.67
N GLU A 38 12.80 2.85 8.59
CA GLU A 38 12.56 4.07 9.35
C GLU A 38 11.19 4.66 9.05
N PHE A 39 10.78 4.69 7.78
CA PHE A 39 9.47 5.20 7.37
C PHE A 39 8.34 4.32 7.93
N ARG A 40 8.47 2.99 7.87
CA ARG A 40 7.52 2.04 8.45
C ARG A 40 7.42 2.16 9.97
N GLU A 41 8.53 2.42 10.65
CA GLU A 41 8.52 2.70 12.09
C GLU A 41 7.71 3.97 12.40
N GLN A 42 7.87 5.03 11.59
CA GLN A 42 7.05 6.24 11.74
C GLN A 42 5.57 6.00 11.42
N GLU A 43 5.23 5.17 10.42
CA GLU A 43 3.85 4.75 10.15
C GLU A 43 3.25 4.02 11.35
N SER A 44 3.99 3.09 11.95
CA SER A 44 3.56 2.39 13.17
C SER A 44 3.31 3.35 14.32
N LYS A 45 4.15 4.37 14.51
CA LYS A 45 3.94 5.40 15.55
C LYS A 45 2.75 6.30 15.23
N SER A 46 2.51 6.61 13.95
CA SER A 46 1.34 7.37 13.51
C SER A 46 0.03 6.65 13.88
N LEU A 47 0.01 5.32 13.75
CA LEU A 47 -1.10 4.48 14.23
C LEU A 47 -1.32 4.64 15.74
N SER A 48 -0.25 4.54 16.54
CA SER A 48 -0.33 4.75 18.00
C SER A 48 -0.83 6.15 18.37
N VAL A 49 -0.46 7.19 17.61
CA VAL A 49 -1.01 8.55 17.79
C VAL A 49 -2.52 8.59 17.55
N ASN A 50 -3.01 7.93 16.51
CA ASN A 50 -4.44 7.88 16.23
C ASN A 50 -5.21 7.12 17.34
N VAL A 51 -4.69 5.97 17.77
CA VAL A 51 -5.25 5.20 18.89
C VAL A 51 -5.30 6.03 20.18
N ALA A 52 -4.22 6.75 20.52
CA ALA A 52 -4.18 7.63 21.69
C ALA A 52 -5.22 8.77 21.58
N SER A 53 -5.33 9.40 20.41
CA SER A 53 -6.28 10.48 20.16
C SER A 53 -7.73 10.02 20.40
N VAL A 54 -8.11 8.88 19.83
CA VAL A 54 -9.45 8.31 19.96
C VAL A 54 -9.76 7.89 21.40
N THR A 55 -8.81 7.25 22.08
CA THR A 55 -9.00 6.79 23.46
C THR A 55 -9.08 7.94 24.47
N LEU A 56 -8.31 9.02 24.27
CA LEU A 56 -8.42 10.25 25.06
C LEU A 56 -9.79 10.92 24.87
N ARG A 57 -10.34 10.91 23.65
CA ARG A 57 -11.70 11.38 23.37
C ARG A 57 -12.74 10.55 24.10
N ALA A 58 -12.60 9.24 24.06
CA ALA A 58 -13.49 8.28 24.70
C ALA A 58 -13.30 8.14 26.23
N ASN A 59 -12.37 8.89 26.84
CA ASN A 59 -12.02 8.77 28.26
C ASN A 59 -11.64 7.34 28.68
N ILE A 60 -10.87 6.68 27.80
CA ILE A 60 -10.32 5.34 28.00
C ILE A 60 -8.88 5.47 28.45
N LYS A 61 -8.52 4.72 29.50
CA LYS A 61 -7.12 4.56 29.92
C LYS A 61 -6.57 3.31 29.24
N LEU A 62 -5.59 3.51 28.37
CA LEU A 62 -4.88 2.42 27.71
C LEU A 62 -3.98 1.68 28.71
N GLY A 63 -4.13 0.35 28.75
CA GLY A 63 -3.13 -0.57 29.29
C GLY A 63 -2.24 -1.11 28.15
N GLY A 64 -1.08 -1.68 28.48
CA GLY A 64 -0.20 -2.32 27.48
C GLY A 64 1.28 -2.23 27.82
N GLU A 65 2.15 -2.70 26.94
CA GLU A 65 3.61 -2.62 27.10
C GLU A 65 4.28 -1.55 26.23
N ASP A 66 3.66 -1.10 25.13
CA ASP A 66 4.19 -0.09 24.21
C ASP A 66 4.58 1.21 24.94
N PRO A 67 5.88 1.52 25.08
CA PRO A 67 6.35 2.72 25.78
C PRO A 67 5.95 4.02 25.07
N PHE A 68 5.88 4.00 23.74
CA PHE A 68 5.53 5.19 22.96
C PHE A 68 4.06 5.54 23.17
N LEU A 69 3.15 4.57 23.02
CA LEU A 69 1.72 4.77 23.26
C LEU A 69 1.44 5.24 24.70
N LYS A 70 2.13 4.66 25.70
CA LYS A 70 2.04 5.09 27.10
C LYS A 70 2.43 6.55 27.34
N SER A 71 3.32 7.10 26.51
CA SER A 71 3.77 8.49 26.65
C SER A 71 2.69 9.50 26.23
N LEU A 72 1.72 9.08 25.40
CA LEU A 72 0.67 9.92 24.81
C LEU A 72 -0.51 10.15 25.77
N THR A 73 -0.23 10.71 26.94
CA THR A 73 -1.20 10.83 28.04
C THR A 73 -2.14 12.04 27.94
N SER A 74 -2.00 12.89 26.92
CA SER A 74 -2.83 14.10 26.75
C SER A 74 -2.94 14.50 25.28
N TYR A 75 -3.93 15.35 24.96
CA TYR A 75 -4.09 15.90 23.62
C TYR A 75 -2.85 16.63 23.13
N ASP A 76 -2.27 17.50 23.95
CA ASP A 76 -1.06 18.25 23.58
C ASP A 76 0.12 17.35 23.24
N LYS A 77 0.33 16.27 24.02
CA LYS A 77 1.39 15.30 23.74
C LYS A 77 1.11 14.54 22.44
N THR A 78 -0.14 14.14 22.23
CA THR A 78 -0.58 13.40 21.04
C THR A 78 -0.42 14.24 19.77
N ILE A 79 -0.85 15.50 19.81
CA ILE A 79 -0.71 16.45 18.68
C ILE A 79 0.76 16.73 18.39
N LYS A 80 1.57 17.03 19.41
CA LYS A 80 3.01 17.28 19.23
C LYS A 80 3.72 16.06 18.64
N ALA A 81 3.42 14.86 19.13
CA ALA A 81 3.98 13.62 18.58
C ALA A 81 3.58 13.43 17.12
N GLY A 82 2.31 13.63 16.77
CA GLY A 82 1.81 13.59 15.39
C GLY A 82 2.58 14.52 14.46
N THR A 83 2.72 15.79 14.84
CA THR A 83 3.47 16.78 14.03
C THR A 83 4.95 16.40 13.83
N VAL A 84 5.60 15.85 14.85
CA VAL A 84 6.99 15.37 14.74
C VAL A 84 7.10 14.17 13.79
N ILE A 85 6.18 13.22 13.91
CA ILE A 85 6.12 12.03 13.05
C ILE A 85 5.87 12.43 11.59
N ASP A 86 4.89 13.31 11.33
CA ASP A 86 4.55 13.76 9.99
C ASP A 86 5.73 14.49 9.33
N ARG A 87 6.44 15.33 10.09
CA ARG A 87 7.66 15.98 9.62
C ARG A 87 8.74 14.96 9.25
N LYS A 88 9.00 13.98 10.12
CA LYS A 88 10.02 12.95 9.87
C LYS A 88 9.64 12.08 8.67
N LYS A 89 8.36 11.72 8.51
CA LYS A 89 7.85 11.01 7.32
C LYS A 89 8.08 11.82 6.05
N ALA A 90 7.80 13.13 6.07
CA ALA A 90 8.04 14.01 4.93
C ALA A 90 9.54 14.09 4.55
N GLU A 91 10.43 14.20 5.54
CA GLU A 91 11.89 14.18 5.34
C GLU A 91 12.35 12.85 4.73
N LEU A 92 11.89 11.71 5.28
CA LEU A 92 12.19 10.37 4.73
C LEU A 92 11.65 10.18 3.32
N ARG A 93 10.47 10.75 3.02
CA ARG A 93 9.83 10.63 1.72
C ARG A 93 10.68 11.21 0.59
N ILE A 94 11.36 12.34 0.86
CA ILE A 94 12.30 12.98 -0.08
C ILE A 94 13.48 12.04 -0.39
N GLU A 95 14.02 11.35 0.63
CA GLU A 95 15.12 10.41 0.40
C GLU A 95 14.67 9.15 -0.34
N LEU A 96 13.54 8.56 0.06
CA LEU A 96 12.97 7.38 -0.60
C LEU A 96 12.67 7.64 -2.08
N GLU A 97 12.16 8.82 -2.45
CA GLU A 97 11.79 9.16 -3.83
C GLU A 97 12.98 9.11 -4.79
N LYS A 98 14.19 9.46 -4.32
CA LYS A 98 15.41 9.36 -5.14
C LYS A 98 15.68 7.93 -5.61
N TYR A 99 15.39 6.95 -4.77
CA TYR A 99 15.58 5.53 -5.07
C TYR A 99 14.41 4.94 -5.83
N GLU A 100 13.18 5.28 -5.45
CA GLU A 100 11.97 4.81 -6.13
C GLU A 100 11.93 5.27 -7.59
N ASN A 101 12.42 6.47 -7.90
CA ASN A 101 12.58 6.92 -9.29
C ASN A 101 13.47 5.99 -10.13
N LEU A 102 14.48 5.34 -9.54
CA LEU A 102 15.30 4.34 -10.25
C LEU A 102 14.53 3.04 -10.48
N ILE A 103 13.76 2.60 -9.48
CA ILE A 103 12.93 1.39 -9.54
C ILE A 103 11.83 1.57 -10.59
N VAL A 104 11.15 2.71 -10.58
CA VAL A 104 10.11 3.07 -11.56
C VAL A 104 10.69 3.09 -12.97
N LYS A 105 11.83 3.77 -13.18
CA LYS A 105 12.50 3.80 -14.49
C LYS A 105 12.93 2.42 -14.96
N ARG A 106 13.48 1.58 -14.07
CA ARG A 106 13.80 0.18 -14.40
C ARG A 106 12.56 -0.56 -14.89
N LEU A 107 11.47 -0.51 -14.12
CA LEU A 107 10.23 -1.20 -14.47
C LEU A 107 9.65 -0.67 -15.79
N GLU A 108 9.58 0.65 -15.95
CA GLU A 108 9.10 1.30 -17.17
C GLU A 108 9.90 0.87 -18.39
N ARG A 109 11.24 0.95 -18.34
CA ARG A 109 12.11 0.56 -19.46
C ARG A 109 11.97 -0.91 -19.84
N ALA A 110 11.83 -1.78 -18.84
CA ALA A 110 11.59 -3.19 -19.09
C ALA A 110 10.23 -3.43 -19.78
N LEU A 111 9.16 -2.76 -19.33
CA LEU A 111 7.85 -2.84 -19.97
C LEU A 111 7.84 -2.23 -21.38
N GLN A 112 8.59 -1.15 -21.63
CA GLN A 112 8.75 -0.59 -22.97
C GLN A 112 9.44 -1.59 -23.92
N LEU A 113 10.53 -2.22 -23.46
CA LEU A 113 11.23 -3.25 -24.22
C LEU A 113 10.38 -4.49 -24.45
N PHE A 114 9.54 -4.88 -23.49
CA PHE A 114 8.57 -5.97 -23.65
C PHE A 114 7.67 -5.75 -24.87
N LEU A 115 7.27 -4.50 -25.16
CA LEU A 115 6.42 -4.17 -26.32
C LEU A 115 7.17 -4.19 -27.66
N VAL A 116 8.49 -4.39 -27.68
CA VAL A 116 9.24 -4.52 -28.93
C VAL A 116 8.95 -5.89 -29.55
N PRO A 117 8.48 -5.99 -30.81
CA PRO A 117 8.07 -7.27 -31.39
C PRO A 117 9.13 -8.36 -31.34
N LYS A 118 10.41 -8.00 -31.55
CA LYS A 118 11.55 -8.94 -31.46
C LYS A 118 11.75 -9.52 -30.06
N VAL A 119 11.37 -8.78 -29.02
CA VAL A 119 11.42 -9.25 -27.62
C VAL A 119 10.24 -10.18 -27.38
N GLN A 120 9.03 -9.80 -27.80
CA GLN A 120 7.83 -10.64 -27.65
C GLN A 120 7.96 -12.01 -28.30
N THR A 121 8.57 -12.13 -29.49
CA THR A 121 8.76 -13.43 -30.15
C THR A 121 9.66 -14.39 -29.38
N GLN A 122 10.38 -13.91 -28.36
CA GLN A 122 11.25 -14.72 -27.51
C GLN A 122 10.59 -15.09 -26.17
N ILE A 123 9.38 -14.59 -25.88
CA ILE A 123 8.66 -14.83 -24.63
C ILE A 123 7.41 -15.67 -24.97
N PRO A 124 7.31 -16.93 -24.48
CA PRO A 124 6.19 -17.81 -24.82
C PRO A 124 4.81 -17.23 -24.48
N GLU A 125 4.66 -16.57 -23.33
CA GLU A 125 3.39 -16.01 -22.84
C GLU A 125 3.13 -14.56 -23.29
N ALA A 126 3.95 -14.00 -24.21
CA ALA A 126 3.91 -12.57 -24.55
C ALA A 126 2.52 -12.05 -24.95
N ALA A 127 1.78 -12.82 -25.76
CA ALA A 127 0.46 -12.40 -26.23
C ALA A 127 -0.58 -12.26 -25.10
N VAL A 128 -0.50 -13.14 -24.09
CA VAL A 128 -1.38 -13.08 -22.92
C VAL A 128 -1.00 -11.88 -22.06
N TRP A 129 0.30 -11.69 -21.79
CA TRP A 129 0.78 -10.58 -20.97
C TRP A 129 0.55 -9.22 -21.62
N GLU A 130 0.67 -9.10 -22.95
CA GLU A 130 0.38 -7.86 -23.66
C GLU A 130 -1.10 -7.47 -23.53
N ARG A 131 -2.00 -8.46 -23.70
CA ARG A 131 -3.44 -8.24 -23.49
C ARG A 131 -3.73 -7.74 -22.08
N ASP A 132 -3.11 -8.36 -21.07
CA ASP A 132 -3.39 -8.09 -19.66
C ASP A 132 -2.66 -6.84 -19.13
N LEU A 133 -1.59 -6.38 -19.80
CA LEU A 133 -0.75 -5.26 -19.36
C LEU A 133 -1.55 -3.98 -19.12
N HIS A 134 -2.52 -3.68 -19.98
CA HIS A 134 -3.36 -2.50 -19.84
C HIS A 134 -4.17 -2.54 -18.54
N ASP A 135 -4.81 -3.68 -18.26
CA ASP A 135 -5.69 -3.86 -17.10
C ASP A 135 -4.88 -3.86 -15.79
N LEU A 136 -3.67 -4.44 -15.81
CA LEU A 136 -2.73 -4.39 -14.69
C LEU A 136 -2.30 -2.96 -14.37
N LEU A 137 -1.94 -2.16 -15.39
CA LEU A 137 -1.55 -0.76 -15.21
C LEU A 137 -2.70 0.10 -14.71
N LEU A 138 -3.91 -0.09 -15.26
CA LEU A 138 -5.11 0.62 -14.81
C LEU A 138 -5.45 0.26 -13.36
N THR A 139 -5.33 -1.01 -13.00
CA THR A 139 -5.54 -1.49 -11.62
C THR A 139 -4.56 -0.84 -10.68
N LEU A 140 -3.27 -0.85 -10.98
CA LEU A 140 -2.25 -0.22 -10.16
C LEU A 140 -2.45 1.28 -10.03
N GLN A 141 -2.72 1.97 -11.13
CA GLN A 141 -2.99 3.41 -11.11
C GLN A 141 -4.18 3.74 -10.20
N THR A 142 -5.28 3.00 -10.35
CA THR A 142 -6.48 3.24 -9.56
C THR A 142 -6.22 2.96 -8.08
N THR A 143 -5.61 1.81 -7.76
CA THR A 143 -5.32 1.45 -6.37
C THR A 143 -4.31 2.40 -5.72
N ASN A 144 -3.23 2.76 -6.42
CA ASN A 144 -2.23 3.72 -5.93
C ASN A 144 -2.85 5.09 -5.62
N SER A 145 -3.81 5.54 -6.43
CA SER A 145 -4.52 6.80 -6.16
C SER A 145 -5.35 6.78 -4.87
N GLN A 146 -5.69 5.60 -4.35
CA GLN A 146 -6.47 5.42 -3.12
C GLN A 146 -5.63 5.00 -1.92
N ILE A 147 -4.32 4.73 -2.07
CA ILE A 147 -3.44 4.30 -0.97
C ILE A 147 -3.52 5.22 0.26
N PRO A 148 -3.49 6.56 0.15
CA PRO A 148 -3.62 7.43 1.33
C PRO A 148 -4.92 7.21 2.10
N ARG A 149 -6.05 7.01 1.39
CA ARG A 149 -7.37 6.75 1.99
C ARG A 149 -7.48 5.34 2.57
N LEU A 150 -6.83 4.36 1.95
CA LEU A 150 -6.74 3.00 2.46
C LEU A 150 -5.99 2.97 3.80
N TRP A 151 -4.87 3.69 3.90
CA TRP A 151 -4.13 3.82 5.18
C TRP A 151 -4.92 4.58 6.23
N GLU A 152 -5.66 5.62 5.85
CA GLU A 152 -6.57 6.32 6.76
C GLU A 152 -7.67 5.38 7.29
N LEU A 153 -8.30 4.60 6.41
CA LEU A 153 -9.29 3.60 6.79
C LEU A 153 -8.70 2.56 7.75
N HIS A 154 -7.51 2.03 7.45
CA HIS A 154 -6.81 1.07 8.30
C HIS A 154 -6.50 1.66 9.69
N SER A 155 -6.08 2.93 9.74
CA SER A 155 -5.82 3.63 11.00
C SER A 155 -7.08 3.80 11.84
N ILE A 156 -8.22 4.13 11.20
CA ILE A 156 -9.52 4.18 11.87
C ILE A 156 -9.89 2.78 12.39
N CYS A 157 -9.76 1.72 11.59
CA CYS A 157 -10.05 0.34 12.00
C CYS A 157 -9.26 -0.03 13.26
N ALA A 158 -7.95 0.22 13.30
CA ALA A 158 -7.11 -0.08 14.46
C ALA A 158 -7.57 0.67 15.73
N SER A 159 -7.87 1.97 15.61
CA SER A 159 -8.42 2.72 16.75
C SER A 159 -9.81 2.25 17.16
N PHE A 160 -10.64 1.82 16.21
CA PHE A 160 -11.99 1.33 16.44
C PHE A 160 -12.01 -0.04 17.10
N GLN A 161 -11.08 -0.94 16.76
CA GLN A 161 -10.86 -2.21 17.47
C GLN A 161 -10.64 -1.98 18.97
N VAL A 162 -9.86 -0.95 19.33
CA VAL A 162 -9.66 -0.58 20.74
C VAL A 162 -10.96 -0.10 21.37
N LEU A 163 -11.76 0.72 20.68
CA LEU A 163 -13.08 1.11 21.18
C LEU A 163 -13.96 -0.11 21.44
N MET A 164 -14.02 -1.06 20.48
CA MET A 164 -14.84 -2.28 20.60
C MET A 164 -14.41 -3.16 21.77
N HIS A 165 -13.12 -3.22 22.09
CA HIS A 165 -12.63 -3.92 23.28
C HIS A 165 -13.26 -3.41 24.59
N PHE A 166 -13.60 -2.12 24.68
CA PHE A 166 -14.22 -1.50 25.86
C PHE A 166 -15.75 -1.41 25.79
N PHE A 167 -16.38 -1.95 24.75
CA PHE A 167 -17.81 -1.75 24.49
C PHE A 167 -18.70 -2.17 25.66
N ASP A 168 -18.55 -3.39 26.17
CA ASP A 168 -19.38 -3.91 27.28
C ASP A 168 -19.26 -3.06 28.55
N GLN A 169 -18.09 -2.47 28.79
CA GLN A 169 -17.82 -1.67 29.98
C GLN A 169 -18.32 -0.23 29.85
N LYS A 170 -18.35 0.31 28.63
CA LYS A 170 -18.53 1.74 28.36
C LYS A 170 -19.77 2.09 27.54
N CYS A 171 -20.56 1.11 27.09
CA CYS A 171 -21.75 1.32 26.26
C CYS A 171 -22.85 2.22 26.89
N LYS A 172 -22.77 2.54 28.18
CA LYS A 172 -23.66 3.48 28.89
C LYS A 172 -23.06 4.88 29.07
N ASP A 173 -21.76 5.05 28.80
CA ASP A 173 -21.07 6.34 28.86
C ASP A 173 -21.37 7.11 27.57
N GLN A 174 -22.11 8.22 27.70
CA GLN A 174 -22.54 9.03 26.56
C GLN A 174 -21.36 9.51 25.72
N LYS A 175 -20.25 9.92 26.35
CA LYS A 175 -19.07 10.43 25.64
C LYS A 175 -18.38 9.34 24.85
N TYR A 176 -18.30 8.13 25.40
CA TYR A 176 -17.80 6.97 24.68
C TYR A 176 -18.68 6.66 23.46
N CYS A 177 -20.01 6.61 23.64
CA CYS A 177 -20.94 6.35 22.55
C CYS A 177 -20.84 7.39 21.43
N GLU A 178 -20.73 8.68 21.76
CA GLU A 178 -20.52 9.76 20.79
C GLU A 178 -19.24 9.55 19.96
N VAL A 179 -18.15 9.11 20.60
CA VAL A 179 -16.89 8.82 19.89
C VAL A 179 -17.03 7.60 18.98
N VAL A 180 -17.66 6.51 19.45
CA VAL A 180 -17.91 5.32 18.63
C VAL A 180 -18.71 5.69 17.39
N MET A 181 -19.82 6.43 17.54
CA MET A 181 -20.64 6.87 16.40
C MET A 181 -19.85 7.73 15.43
N THR A 182 -19.04 8.67 15.94
CA THR A 182 -18.19 9.53 15.10
C THR A 182 -17.19 8.71 14.27
N GLU A 183 -16.54 7.70 14.86
CA GLU A 183 -15.58 6.86 14.13
C GLU A 183 -16.28 5.90 13.15
N MET A 184 -17.48 5.40 13.48
CA MET A 184 -18.30 4.64 12.52
C MET A 184 -18.66 5.48 11.29
N GLU A 185 -19.10 6.72 11.47
CA GLU A 185 -19.46 7.61 10.34
C GLU A 185 -18.27 7.87 9.42
N LYS A 186 -17.07 8.11 9.97
CA LYS A 186 -15.85 8.30 9.19
C LYS A 186 -15.47 7.03 8.41
N MET A 187 -15.50 5.88 9.09
CA MET A 187 -15.19 4.58 8.51
C MET A 187 -16.15 4.26 7.36
N GLU A 188 -17.45 4.44 7.57
CA GLU A 188 -18.47 4.25 6.53
C GLU A 188 -18.28 5.18 5.34
N HIS A 189 -17.97 6.46 5.59
CA HIS A 189 -17.71 7.43 4.53
C HIS A 189 -16.53 7.03 3.66
N LEU A 190 -15.39 6.67 4.28
CA LEU A 190 -14.20 6.23 3.57
C LEU A 190 -14.43 4.91 2.83
N LEU A 191 -15.07 3.92 3.47
CA LEU A 191 -15.39 2.65 2.85
C LEU A 191 -16.19 2.86 1.56
N LYS A 192 -17.28 3.65 1.62
CA LYS A 192 -18.12 3.94 0.45
C LYS A 192 -17.35 4.71 -0.62
N ALA A 193 -16.54 5.69 -0.22
CA ALA A 193 -15.75 6.51 -1.13
C ALA A 193 -14.71 5.68 -1.90
N ILE A 194 -14.02 4.77 -1.21
CA ILE A 194 -13.02 3.88 -1.83
C ILE A 194 -13.73 2.84 -2.71
N HIS A 195 -14.70 2.10 -2.16
CA HIS A 195 -15.43 1.07 -2.91
C HIS A 195 -16.09 1.64 -4.19
N GLY A 196 -16.65 2.85 -4.11
CA GLY A 196 -17.26 3.53 -5.25
C GLY A 196 -16.32 3.75 -6.45
N ARG A 197 -15.00 3.84 -6.22
CA ARG A 197 -14.00 3.96 -7.30
C ARG A 197 -13.77 2.66 -8.06
N PHE A 198 -13.94 1.52 -7.40
CA PHE A 198 -13.66 0.20 -7.96
C PHE A 198 -14.90 -0.53 -8.47
N LYS A 199 -16.09 -0.04 -8.13
CA LYS A 199 -17.39 -0.67 -8.43
C LYS A 199 -17.61 -1.08 -9.89
N ARG A 200 -16.94 -0.44 -10.85
CA ARG A 200 -17.11 -0.70 -12.30
C ARG A 200 -15.83 -1.12 -13.01
N LEU A 201 -14.74 -1.27 -12.26
CA LEU A 201 -13.47 -1.67 -12.84
C LEU A 201 -13.42 -3.20 -12.93
N PRO A 202 -13.17 -3.78 -14.12
CA PRO A 202 -12.99 -5.23 -14.25
C PRO A 202 -11.86 -5.73 -13.37
N TYR A 203 -12.03 -6.90 -12.74
CA TYR A 203 -10.97 -7.55 -12.01
C TYR A 203 -9.94 -8.13 -13.00
N PRO A 204 -8.63 -7.80 -12.88
CA PRO A 204 -7.64 -8.08 -13.93
C PRO A 204 -7.05 -9.51 -13.86
N PHE A 205 -7.61 -10.39 -13.04
CA PHE A 205 -7.11 -11.75 -12.84
C PHE A 205 -8.20 -12.78 -13.03
N GLU A 206 -7.79 -14.01 -13.35
CA GLU A 206 -8.71 -15.14 -13.36
C GLU A 206 -9.41 -15.29 -12.01
N HIS A 207 -10.73 -15.49 -12.07
CA HIS A 207 -11.60 -15.64 -10.92
C HIS A 207 -12.69 -16.66 -11.23
N SER A 208 -13.22 -17.31 -10.20
CA SER A 208 -14.27 -18.34 -10.34
C SER A 208 -15.61 -17.78 -10.82
N GLN A 209 -15.85 -16.50 -10.54
CA GLN A 209 -16.99 -15.74 -11.05
C GLN A 209 -16.56 -14.97 -12.31
N VAL A 210 -17.32 -15.16 -13.39
CA VAL A 210 -17.12 -14.45 -14.66
C VAL A 210 -17.49 -12.98 -14.47
N ASP A 211 -16.70 -12.07 -15.05
CA ASP A 211 -16.92 -10.62 -15.08
C ASP A 211 -17.03 -9.92 -13.71
N ILE A 212 -16.40 -10.49 -12.67
CA ILE A 212 -16.32 -9.83 -11.36
C ILE A 212 -15.56 -8.50 -11.46
N THR A 213 -16.05 -7.49 -10.75
CA THR A 213 -15.38 -6.19 -10.64
C THR A 213 -14.41 -6.17 -9.46
N ILE A 214 -13.45 -5.23 -9.48
CA ILE A 214 -12.57 -4.99 -8.33
C ILE A 214 -13.40 -4.60 -7.09
N GLY A 215 -14.52 -3.89 -7.25
CA GLY A 215 -15.42 -3.56 -6.16
C GLY A 215 -16.00 -4.80 -5.47
N GLU A 216 -16.53 -5.74 -6.25
CA GLU A 216 -17.08 -7.01 -5.74
C GLU A 216 -16.01 -7.91 -5.13
N PHE A 217 -14.81 -7.95 -5.73
CA PHE A 217 -13.66 -8.63 -5.15
C PHE A 217 -13.25 -8.00 -3.81
N ALA A 218 -13.19 -6.67 -3.74
CA ALA A 218 -12.76 -5.96 -2.54
C ALA A 218 -13.77 -6.09 -1.40
N LEU A 219 -15.07 -6.04 -1.72
CA LEU A 219 -16.15 -6.08 -0.74
C LEU A 219 -17.35 -6.87 -1.30
N SER A 220 -17.47 -8.12 -0.88
CA SER A 220 -18.52 -9.03 -1.35
C SER A 220 -19.92 -8.70 -0.81
N ARG A 221 -20.01 -8.05 0.36
CA ARG A 221 -21.27 -7.64 0.99
C ARG A 221 -21.16 -6.21 1.51
N THR A 222 -22.20 -5.41 1.25
CA THR A 222 -22.32 -4.09 1.89
C THR A 222 -22.62 -4.28 3.39
N PRO A 223 -21.85 -3.65 4.30
CA PRO A 223 -22.12 -3.78 5.74
C PRO A 223 -23.39 -3.05 6.15
N GLU A 224 -24.00 -3.48 7.24
CA GLU A 224 -25.08 -2.75 7.91
C GLU A 224 -24.49 -1.56 8.68
N SER A 225 -24.86 -0.34 8.30
CA SER A 225 -24.27 0.90 8.83
C SER A 225 -24.39 1.07 10.35
N ASN A 226 -25.41 0.45 10.97
CA ASN A 226 -25.67 0.51 12.41
C ASN A 226 -25.06 -0.67 13.18
N ASN A 227 -24.31 -1.55 12.52
CA ASN A 227 -23.62 -2.66 13.14
C ASN A 227 -22.10 -2.38 13.17
N PRO A 228 -21.53 -2.02 14.34
CA PRO A 228 -20.12 -1.71 14.48
C PRO A 228 -19.18 -2.84 14.01
N GLY A 229 -19.55 -4.09 14.29
CA GLY A 229 -18.73 -5.26 13.95
C GLY A 229 -18.71 -5.53 12.45
N ASP A 230 -19.87 -5.45 11.81
CA ASP A 230 -19.98 -5.63 10.36
C ASP A 230 -19.22 -4.53 9.60
N LEU A 231 -19.32 -3.27 10.05
CA LEU A 231 -18.64 -2.15 9.42
C LEU A 231 -17.10 -2.24 9.57
N LEU A 232 -16.62 -2.65 10.74
CA LEU A 232 -15.21 -2.91 10.99
C LEU A 232 -14.68 -4.02 10.08
N GLY A 233 -15.33 -5.19 10.08
CA GLY A 233 -14.89 -6.34 9.28
C GLY A 233 -14.91 -6.07 7.78
N ALA A 234 -15.91 -5.32 7.29
CA ALA A 234 -15.97 -4.88 5.89
C ALA A 234 -14.82 -3.93 5.52
N SER A 235 -14.44 -3.04 6.44
CA SER A 235 -13.37 -2.06 6.22
C SER A 235 -11.98 -2.71 6.22
N GLU A 236 -11.75 -3.67 7.12
CA GLU A 236 -10.53 -4.49 7.13
C GLU A 236 -10.42 -5.33 5.86
N SER A 237 -11.49 -6.03 5.48
CA SER A 237 -11.52 -6.86 4.27
C SER A 237 -11.23 -6.03 3.02
N LEU A 238 -11.86 -4.85 2.89
CA LEU A 238 -11.62 -3.97 1.75
C LEU A 238 -10.17 -3.49 1.70
N PHE A 239 -9.57 -3.14 2.83
CA PHE A 239 -8.16 -2.76 2.91
C PHE A 239 -7.25 -3.92 2.47
N GLU A 240 -7.41 -5.10 3.06
CA GLU A 240 -6.59 -6.27 2.77
C GLU A 240 -6.70 -6.72 1.32
N ASN A 241 -7.93 -6.79 0.79
CA ASN A 241 -8.17 -7.21 -0.59
C ASN A 241 -7.56 -6.23 -1.60
N LEU A 242 -7.74 -4.92 -1.42
CA LEU A 242 -7.18 -3.93 -2.35
C LEU A 242 -5.65 -3.84 -2.25
N MET A 243 -5.08 -3.95 -1.05
CA MET A 243 -3.63 -4.02 -0.89
C MET A 243 -3.07 -5.30 -1.51
N SER A 244 -3.72 -6.45 -1.32
CA SER A 244 -3.35 -7.72 -1.95
C SER A 244 -3.40 -7.62 -3.49
N LEU A 245 -4.46 -7.02 -4.03
CA LEU A 245 -4.61 -6.78 -5.46
C LEU A 245 -3.48 -5.89 -6.00
N ASN A 246 -3.13 -4.82 -5.27
CA ASN A 246 -2.01 -3.95 -5.62
C ASN A 246 -0.68 -4.72 -5.72
N HIS A 247 -0.35 -5.50 -4.69
CA HIS A 247 0.87 -6.31 -4.67
C HIS A 247 0.88 -7.36 -5.79
N ARG A 248 -0.27 -8.01 -6.05
CA ARG A 248 -0.38 -9.01 -7.13
C ARG A 248 -0.18 -8.39 -8.51
N ALA A 249 -0.78 -7.23 -8.77
CA ALA A 249 -0.61 -6.51 -10.03
C ALA A 249 0.83 -6.03 -10.22
N LEU A 250 1.45 -5.47 -9.18
CA LEU A 250 2.86 -5.07 -9.21
C LEU A 250 3.79 -6.28 -9.45
N GLY A 251 3.51 -7.40 -8.78
CA GLY A 251 4.25 -8.66 -8.94
C GLY A 251 4.23 -9.15 -10.39
N GLN A 252 3.08 -9.13 -11.07
CA GLN A 252 3.02 -9.49 -12.49
C GLN A 252 3.86 -8.56 -13.38
N LEU A 253 3.84 -7.26 -13.15
CA LEU A 253 4.70 -6.34 -13.90
C LEU A 253 6.19 -6.60 -13.66
N CYS A 254 6.56 -6.92 -12.42
CA CYS A 254 7.92 -7.32 -12.08
C CYS A 254 8.33 -8.62 -12.79
N LEU A 255 7.44 -9.61 -12.91
CA LEU A 255 7.71 -10.84 -13.67
C LEU A 255 7.96 -10.56 -15.16
N ILE A 256 7.15 -9.70 -15.79
CA ILE A 256 7.38 -9.27 -17.18
C ILE A 256 8.76 -8.61 -17.29
N ALA A 257 9.08 -7.70 -16.37
CA ALA A 257 10.37 -7.01 -16.38
C ALA A 257 11.56 -7.96 -16.22
N GLU A 258 11.46 -8.94 -15.33
CA GLU A 258 12.51 -9.95 -15.14
C GLU A 258 12.72 -10.81 -16.39
N GLN A 259 11.67 -11.17 -17.13
CA GLN A 259 11.83 -11.91 -18.39
C GLN A 259 12.54 -11.09 -19.45
N VAL A 260 12.22 -9.81 -19.57
CA VAL A 260 12.95 -8.89 -20.45
C VAL A 260 14.42 -8.77 -20.04
N GLU A 261 14.70 -8.63 -18.74
CA GLU A 261 16.06 -8.56 -18.23
C GLU A 261 16.86 -9.85 -18.50
N LYS A 262 16.24 -11.03 -18.37
CA LYS A 262 16.86 -12.31 -18.71
C LYS A 262 17.26 -12.38 -20.18
N LEU A 263 16.42 -11.89 -21.09
CA LEU A 263 16.73 -11.82 -22.52
C LEU A 263 17.91 -10.87 -22.83
N LEU A 264 18.17 -9.89 -21.97
CA LEU A 264 19.35 -9.02 -22.05
C LEU A 264 20.59 -9.64 -21.38
N GLY A 265 20.50 -10.85 -20.84
CA GLY A 265 21.60 -11.58 -20.21
C GLY A 265 21.82 -11.25 -18.74
N PHE A 266 20.83 -10.64 -18.05
CA PHE A 266 20.93 -10.41 -16.61
C PHE A 266 20.43 -11.62 -15.82
N GLU A 267 21.11 -11.91 -14.72
CA GLU A 267 20.61 -12.84 -13.71
C GLU A 267 19.38 -12.27 -13.00
N ILE A 268 18.61 -13.15 -12.36
CA ILE A 268 17.49 -12.77 -11.49
C ILE A 268 18.05 -11.89 -10.36
N LEU A 269 17.26 -10.89 -9.93
CA LEU A 269 17.64 -10.09 -8.77
C LEU A 269 17.81 -11.00 -7.55
N PRO A 270 18.89 -10.84 -6.76
CA PRO A 270 19.06 -11.63 -5.54
C PRO A 270 17.95 -11.28 -4.54
N ASP A 271 17.60 -12.25 -3.70
CA ASP A 271 16.76 -11.98 -2.53
C ASP A 271 17.44 -10.94 -1.62
N PHE A 272 16.64 -10.21 -0.84
CA PHE A 272 17.23 -9.30 0.14
C PHE A 272 17.62 -10.12 1.36
N GLU A 273 18.90 -10.40 1.49
CA GLU A 273 19.46 -10.86 2.75
C GLU A 273 19.77 -9.62 3.59
N PRO A 274 19.14 -9.43 4.76
CA PRO A 274 19.58 -8.38 5.67
C PRO A 274 21.03 -8.66 6.03
N GLU A 275 21.92 -7.68 5.83
CA GLU A 275 23.28 -7.76 6.38
C GLU A 275 23.13 -8.11 7.86
N ALA A 276 23.68 -9.25 8.26
CA ALA A 276 23.75 -9.63 9.66
C ALA A 276 24.36 -8.42 10.36
N ALA A 277 23.60 -7.81 11.27
CA ALA A 277 24.08 -6.67 12.04
C ALA A 277 25.47 -7.02 12.53
N GLU A 278 26.49 -6.31 12.02
CA GLU A 278 27.84 -6.42 12.54
C GLU A 278 27.68 -6.19 14.04
N ALA A 279 27.96 -7.25 14.81
CA ALA A 279 27.93 -7.17 16.26
C ALA A 279 28.97 -6.13 16.63
N GLU A 280 28.52 -4.91 16.91
CA GLU A 280 29.32 -3.90 17.58
C GLU A 280 29.66 -4.46 18.97
N GLU A 281 30.89 -4.97 19.11
CA GLU A 281 31.56 -5.25 20.38
C GLU A 281 31.76 -3.98 21.21
#